data_AF-A0AAV1Q5E8-F1
#
_entry.id   AF-A0AAV1Q5E8-F1
#
_cell.length_a   1.000
_cell.length_b   1.000
_cell.length_c   1.000
_cell.angle_alpha   90.00
_cell.angle_beta   90.00
_cell.angle_gamma   90.00
#
_symmetry.space_group_name_H-M   'P 1'
#
loop_
_entity.id
_entity.type
_entity.pdbx_description
1 polymer ?
#
loop_
_entity_poly.entity_id
_entity_poly.type
_entity_poly.pdbx_seq_one_letter_code
_entity_poly.pdbx_strand_id
1 'polypeptide(L)'
;MSEGKKMTSSRRHHLKSLMLQIAASWIEQETADLAAAKETYLAELCPTPDLSGDHAALVEICKKISHALDKIDEDRYDAEAKVGKTDKEIEDLKMKVVEFAGVKKPALKKVRMSADTMLQALLGSKHKVTMDLRSNLKQVKKEVKEEAADAGDWRKNIEDKADRKKMFETS
;
A
#
# COMPACT_ATOMS: atom_id res chain seq x y z
N MET A 1 -20.19 -32.68 23.46
CA MET A 1 -19.89 -31.57 22.54
C MET A 1 -18.39 -31.36 22.54
N SER A 2 -17.68 -31.91 21.56
CA SER A 2 -16.22 -31.82 21.49
C SER A 2 -15.80 -30.35 21.28
N GLU A 3 -15.21 -29.73 22.29
CA GLU A 3 -14.57 -28.42 22.16
C GLU A 3 -13.34 -28.56 21.25
N GLY A 4 -13.56 -28.43 19.94
CA GLY A 4 -12.51 -28.44 18.94
C GLY A 4 -11.46 -27.37 19.25
N LYS A 5 -10.19 -27.74 19.13
CA LYS A 5 -9.03 -26.86 19.37
C LYS A 5 -9.18 -25.56 18.58
N LYS A 6 -9.35 -24.44 19.30
CA LYS A 6 -9.51 -23.10 18.70
C LYS A 6 -8.31 -22.79 17.79
N MET A 7 -8.59 -22.22 16.62
CA MET A 7 -7.59 -21.76 15.64
C MET A 7 -6.45 -20.99 16.33
N THR A 8 -5.22 -21.19 15.90
CA THR A 8 -4.07 -20.45 16.45
C THR A 8 -4.19 -18.95 16.16
N SER A 9 -3.66 -18.10 17.05
CA SER A 9 -3.71 -16.65 16.85
C SER A 9 -3.01 -16.23 15.54
N SER A 10 -1.85 -16.84 15.25
CA SER A 10 -1.10 -16.64 14.00
C SER A 10 -1.97 -16.89 12.76
N ARG A 11 -2.70 -18.02 12.71
CA ARG A 11 -3.57 -18.31 11.57
C ARG A 11 -4.73 -17.32 11.44
N ARG A 12 -5.32 -16.87 12.55
CA ARG A 12 -6.36 -15.82 12.51
C ARG A 12 -5.82 -14.50 11.96
N HIS A 13 -4.63 -14.06 12.38
CA HIS A 13 -4.01 -12.84 11.88
C HIS A 13 -3.65 -12.95 10.40
N HIS A 14 -3.11 -14.08 9.97
CA HIS A 14 -2.83 -14.33 8.56
C HIS A 14 -4.10 -14.25 7.70
N LEU A 15 -5.20 -14.89 8.14
CA LEU A 15 -6.48 -14.81 7.44
C LEU A 15 -7.03 -13.37 7.38
N LYS A 16 -6.95 -12.61 8.48
CA LYS A 16 -7.33 -11.18 8.48
C LYS A 16 -6.51 -10.37 7.49
N SER A 17 -5.21 -10.61 7.41
CA SER A 17 -4.32 -9.94 6.46
C SER A 17 -4.70 -10.27 5.02
N LEU A 18 -4.99 -11.54 4.71
CA LEU A 18 -5.44 -11.96 3.38
C LEU A 18 -6.77 -11.32 3.01
N MET A 19 -7.73 -11.28 3.95
CA MET A 19 -9.02 -10.62 3.72
C MET A 19 -8.85 -9.13 3.41
N LEU A 20 -7.99 -8.42 4.14
CA LEU A 20 -7.72 -7.01 3.89
C LEU A 20 -7.02 -6.79 2.54
N GLN A 21 -6.12 -7.69 2.15
CA GLN A 21 -5.45 -7.62 0.85
C GLN A 21 -6.44 -7.81 -0.31
N ILE A 22 -7.36 -8.77 -0.19
CA ILE A 22 -8.43 -8.99 -1.18
C ILE A 22 -9.37 -7.78 -1.21
N ALA A 23 -9.79 -7.28 -0.05
CA ALA A 23 -10.64 -6.10 0.03
C ALA A 23 -10.01 -4.87 -0.64
N ALA A 24 -8.70 -4.66 -0.46
CA ALA A 24 -7.98 -3.58 -1.14
C ALA A 24 -8.03 -3.74 -2.67
N SER A 25 -7.82 -4.95 -3.18
CA SER A 25 -7.92 -5.20 -4.63
C SER A 25 -9.33 -4.97 -5.18
N TRP A 26 -10.37 -5.29 -4.41
CA TRP A 26 -11.76 -5.05 -4.82
C TRP A 26 -12.11 -3.57 -4.82
N ILE A 27 -11.60 -2.79 -3.86
CA ILE A 27 -11.78 -1.34 -3.85
C ILE A 27 -11.11 -0.71 -5.08
N GLU A 28 -9.89 -1.12 -5.41
CA GLU A 28 -9.21 -0.64 -6.63
C GLU A 28 -10.01 -0.97 -7.88
N GLN A 29 -10.51 -2.21 -8.00
CA GLN A 29 -11.35 -2.62 -9.12
C GLN A 29 -12.65 -1.79 -9.19
N GLU A 30 -13.37 -1.64 -8.07
CA GLU A 30 -14.60 -0.85 -7.99
C GLU A 30 -14.36 0.61 -8.41
N THR A 31 -13.23 1.21 -8.01
CA THR A 31 -12.90 2.58 -8.44
C THR A 31 -12.65 2.69 -9.94
N ALA A 32 -12.04 1.67 -10.56
CA ALA A 32 -11.83 1.62 -12.00
C ALA A 32 -13.16 1.43 -12.74
N ASP A 33 -14.01 0.52 -12.26
CA ASP A 33 -15.33 0.25 -12.83
C ASP A 33 -16.25 1.49 -12.73
N LEU A 34 -16.21 2.23 -11.60
CA LEU A 34 -16.95 3.48 -11.43
C LEU A 34 -16.45 4.58 -12.38
N ALA A 35 -15.14 4.67 -12.61
CA ALA A 35 -14.58 5.63 -13.57
C ALA A 35 -15.03 5.30 -15.00
N ALA A 36 -14.97 4.02 -15.40
CA ALA A 36 -15.45 3.56 -16.69
C ALA A 36 -16.96 3.80 -16.88
N ALA A 37 -17.77 3.46 -15.86
CA ALA A 37 -19.21 3.70 -15.88
C ALA A 37 -19.56 5.20 -15.99
N LYS A 38 -18.76 6.07 -15.34
CA LYS A 38 -18.90 7.52 -15.47
C LYS A 38 -18.58 7.99 -16.89
N GLU A 39 -17.51 7.49 -17.50
CA GLU A 39 -17.15 7.82 -18.88
C GLU A 39 -18.25 7.37 -19.86
N THR A 40 -18.78 6.15 -19.73
CA THR A 40 -19.88 5.68 -20.58
C THR A 40 -21.14 6.52 -20.40
N TYR A 41 -21.50 6.85 -19.15
CA TYR A 41 -22.66 7.68 -18.84
C TYR A 41 -22.53 9.08 -19.46
N LEU A 42 -21.35 9.70 -19.37
CA LEU A 42 -21.09 11.01 -19.96
C LEU A 42 -21.10 10.96 -21.49
N ALA A 43 -20.58 9.90 -22.09
CA ALA A 43 -20.59 9.72 -23.55
C ALA A 43 -22.01 9.59 -24.11
N GLU A 44 -22.93 8.94 -23.38
CA GLU A 44 -24.33 8.78 -23.78
C GLU A 44 -25.13 10.07 -23.62
N LEU A 45 -24.95 10.80 -22.51
CA LEU A 45 -25.75 11.98 -22.18
C LEU A 45 -25.20 13.29 -22.76
N CYS A 46 -23.90 13.37 -22.97
CA CYS A 46 -23.23 14.55 -23.48
C CYS A 46 -22.23 14.16 -24.59
N PRO A 47 -22.72 13.65 -25.74
CA PRO A 47 -21.85 13.39 -26.87
C PRO A 47 -21.27 14.72 -27.39
N THR A 48 -20.08 14.64 -27.98
CA THR A 48 -19.43 15.82 -28.58
C THR A 48 -20.33 16.40 -29.67
N PRO A 49 -20.71 17.69 -29.59
CA PRO A 49 -21.59 18.30 -30.56
C PRO A 49 -20.93 18.37 -31.92
N ASP A 50 -21.69 18.07 -32.97
CA ASP A 50 -21.23 18.20 -34.35
C ASP A 50 -21.18 19.68 -34.74
N LEU A 51 -19.98 20.17 -35.06
CA LEU A 51 -19.73 21.56 -35.44
C LEU A 51 -19.59 21.75 -36.95
N SER A 52 -19.85 20.71 -37.75
CA SER A 52 -19.67 20.73 -39.21
C SER A 52 -20.82 21.39 -40.00
N GLY A 53 -21.74 22.08 -39.32
CA GLY A 53 -22.92 22.73 -39.91
C GLY A 53 -22.71 24.17 -40.42
N ASP A 54 -23.76 24.71 -41.05
CA ASP A 54 -23.82 26.12 -41.43
C ASP A 54 -24.06 27.04 -40.22
N HIS A 55 -23.99 28.36 -40.43
CA HIS A 55 -24.14 29.33 -39.34
C HIS A 55 -25.48 29.17 -38.59
N ALA A 56 -26.57 28.88 -39.31
CA ALA A 56 -27.88 28.70 -38.71
C ALA A 56 -27.93 27.43 -37.82
N ALA A 57 -27.39 26.31 -38.29
CA ALA A 57 -27.31 25.07 -37.53
C ALA A 57 -26.46 25.24 -36.25
N LEU A 58 -25.33 25.95 -36.34
CA LEU A 58 -24.48 26.25 -35.18
C LEU A 58 -25.19 27.10 -34.13
N VAL A 59 -25.94 28.13 -34.55
CA VAL A 59 -26.73 28.96 -33.63
C VAL A 59 -27.82 28.14 -32.92
N GLU A 60 -28.48 27.22 -33.62
CA GLU A 60 -29.46 26.33 -33.01
C GLU A 60 -28.86 25.36 -32.00
N ILE A 61 -27.66 24.82 -32.27
CA ILE A 61 -26.92 24.00 -31.31
C ILE A 61 -26.60 24.81 -30.04
N CYS A 62 -26.09 26.03 -30.18
CA CYS A 62 -25.79 26.89 -29.04
C CYS A 62 -27.03 27.15 -28.17
N LYS A 63 -28.19 27.44 -28.77
CA LYS A 63 -29.44 27.63 -28.02
C LYS A 63 -29.87 26.37 -27.27
N LYS A 64 -29.77 25.20 -27.92
CA LYS A 64 -30.10 23.91 -27.30
C LYS A 64 -29.20 23.61 -26.11
N ILE A 65 -27.90 23.89 -26.23
CA ILE A 65 -26.95 23.72 -25.12
C ILE A 65 -27.31 24.67 -23.98
N SER A 66 -27.58 25.95 -24.24
CA SER A 66 -27.99 26.89 -23.19
C SER A 66 -29.23 26.42 -22.42
N HIS A 67 -30.29 25.98 -23.12
CA HIS A 67 -31.48 25.45 -22.45
C HIS A 67 -31.19 24.16 -21.68
N ALA A 68 -30.31 23.28 -22.21
CA ALA A 68 -29.93 22.07 -21.50
C ALA A 68 -29.14 22.38 -20.22
N LEU A 69 -28.25 23.39 -20.24
CA LEU A 69 -27.48 23.81 -19.08
C LEU A 69 -28.38 24.28 -17.94
N ASP A 70 -29.40 25.09 -18.23
CA ASP A 70 -30.33 25.58 -17.21
C ASP A 70 -31.01 24.41 -16.48
N LYS A 71 -31.48 23.41 -17.24
CA LYS A 71 -32.11 22.21 -16.68
C LYS A 71 -31.12 21.35 -15.89
N ILE A 72 -29.92 21.14 -16.42
CA ILE A 72 -28.89 20.32 -15.76
C ILE A 72 -28.45 20.97 -14.45
N ASP A 73 -28.35 22.30 -14.39
CA ASP A 73 -27.97 22.99 -13.15
C ASP A 73 -29.08 22.90 -12.09
N GLU A 74 -30.35 22.96 -12.50
CA GLU A 74 -31.49 22.70 -11.61
C GLU A 74 -31.43 21.26 -11.05
N ASP A 75 -31.25 20.26 -11.91
CA ASP A 75 -31.11 18.86 -11.49
C ASP A 75 -29.89 18.66 -10.56
N ARG A 76 -28.77 19.34 -10.85
CA ARG A 76 -27.54 19.33 -10.04
C ARG A 76 -27.81 19.94 -8.66
N TYR A 77 -28.51 21.07 -8.59
CA TYR A 77 -28.86 21.74 -7.34
C TYR A 77 -29.71 20.83 -6.45
N ASP A 78 -30.73 20.18 -7.02
CA ASP A 78 -31.59 19.24 -6.28
C ASP A 78 -30.81 18.00 -5.80
N ALA A 79 -29.91 17.47 -6.62
CA ALA A 79 -29.04 16.37 -6.23
C ALA A 79 -28.10 16.76 -5.08
N GLU A 80 -27.47 17.94 -5.17
CA GLU A 80 -26.60 18.48 -4.13
C GLU A 80 -27.37 18.69 -2.81
N ALA A 81 -28.59 19.22 -2.87
CA ALA A 81 -29.44 19.40 -1.71
C ALA A 81 -29.82 18.06 -1.05
N LYS A 82 -30.02 17.00 -1.82
CA LYS A 82 -30.28 15.64 -1.30
C LYS A 82 -29.02 15.07 -0.62
N VAL A 83 -27.86 15.18 -1.26
CA VAL A 83 -26.58 14.75 -0.67
C VAL A 83 -26.29 15.48 0.64
N GLY A 84 -26.48 16.80 0.67
CA GLY A 84 -26.29 17.60 1.88
C GLY A 84 -27.25 17.22 3.03
N LYS A 85 -28.47 16.74 2.73
CA LYS A 85 -29.38 16.19 3.75
C LYS A 85 -28.88 14.86 4.29
N THR A 86 -28.45 13.96 3.40
CA THR A 86 -27.93 12.65 3.80
C THR A 86 -26.63 12.77 4.60
N ASP A 87 -25.76 13.71 4.26
CA ASP A 87 -24.51 13.96 4.99
C ASP A 87 -24.78 14.43 6.42
N LYS A 88 -25.72 15.36 6.60
CA LYS A 88 -26.17 15.81 7.93
C LYS A 88 -26.74 14.65 8.75
N GLU A 89 -27.57 13.81 8.14
CA GLU A 89 -28.11 12.64 8.82
C GLU A 89 -27.00 11.66 9.24
N ILE A 90 -26.01 11.42 8.37
CA ILE A 90 -24.84 10.58 8.68
C ILE A 90 -24.02 11.18 9.83
N GLU A 91 -23.82 12.50 9.87
CA GLU A 91 -23.12 13.19 10.96
C GLU A 91 -23.86 13.04 12.29
N ASP A 92 -25.17 13.28 12.29
CA ASP A 92 -26.01 13.11 13.47
C ASP A 92 -25.98 11.66 13.99
N LEU A 93 -26.06 10.69 13.08
CA LEU A 93 -25.97 9.27 13.44
C LEU A 93 -24.58 8.90 13.98
N LYS A 94 -23.50 9.41 13.37
CA LYS A 94 -22.13 9.22 13.87
C LYS A 94 -21.98 9.78 15.29
N MET A 95 -22.53 10.96 15.56
CA MET A 95 -22.51 11.56 16.90
C MET A 95 -23.26 10.70 17.91
N LYS A 96 -24.48 10.25 17.58
CA LYS A 96 -25.26 9.32 18.43
C LYS A 96 -24.50 8.02 18.71
N VAL A 97 -23.82 7.45 17.71
CA VAL A 97 -22.97 6.25 17.90
C VAL A 97 -21.86 6.52 18.92
N VAL A 98 -21.21 7.68 18.87
CA VAL A 98 -20.17 8.07 19.83
C VAL A 98 -20.76 8.23 21.24
N GLU A 99 -21.92 8.86 21.37
CA GLU A 99 -22.63 9.02 22.65
C GLU A 99 -23.00 7.65 23.25
N PHE A 100 -23.59 6.75 22.46
CA PHE A 100 -23.97 5.41 22.91
C PHE A 100 -22.79 4.50 23.20
N ALA A 101 -21.70 4.60 22.45
CA ALA A 101 -20.46 3.87 22.73
C ALA A 101 -19.83 4.29 24.07
N GLY A 102 -20.27 5.43 24.61
CA GLY A 102 -19.67 6.11 25.75
C GLY A 102 -18.35 6.73 25.34
N VAL A 103 -18.12 8.00 25.67
CA VAL A 103 -16.80 8.62 25.53
C VAL A 103 -15.83 7.80 26.36
N LYS A 104 -15.05 6.92 25.71
CA LYS A 104 -13.91 6.27 26.33
C LYS A 104 -12.94 7.40 26.65
N LYS A 105 -13.07 7.97 27.85
CA LYS A 105 -12.11 8.91 28.42
C LYS A 105 -10.75 8.28 28.13
N PRO A 106 -9.88 8.90 27.30
CA PRO A 106 -8.58 8.34 27.03
C PRO A 106 -7.97 8.07 28.39
N ALA A 107 -7.77 6.79 28.74
CA ALA A 107 -7.18 6.46 30.02
C ALA A 107 -5.91 7.30 30.08
N LEU A 108 -5.76 8.14 31.11
CA LEU A 108 -4.56 8.94 31.33
C LEU A 108 -3.39 7.95 31.50
N LYS A 109 -2.87 7.45 30.39
CA LYS A 109 -1.73 6.54 30.38
C LYS A 109 -0.59 7.40 30.84
N LYS A 110 -0.04 7.06 31.99
CA LYS A 110 1.22 7.63 32.48
C LYS A 110 2.30 7.19 31.50
N VAL A 111 2.47 7.94 30.42
CA VAL A 111 3.52 7.71 29.42
C VAL A 111 4.83 8.02 30.13
N ARG A 112 5.53 6.96 30.56
CA ARG A 112 6.93 7.09 30.95
C ARG A 112 7.71 7.33 29.66
N MET A 113 8.73 8.20 29.71
CA MET A 113 9.59 8.45 28.55
C MET A 113 10.01 7.12 27.93
N SER A 114 9.83 6.97 26.62
CA SER A 114 10.27 5.76 25.94
C SER A 114 11.79 5.65 26.03
N ALA A 115 12.32 4.43 25.99
CA ALA A 115 13.76 4.19 26.00
C ALA A 115 14.46 5.01 24.90
N ASP A 116 13.85 5.12 23.71
CA ASP A 116 14.38 5.92 22.60
C ASP A 116 14.46 7.42 22.92
N THR A 117 13.43 8.00 23.56
CA THR A 117 13.47 9.42 23.94
C THR A 117 14.50 9.68 25.04
N MET A 118 14.65 8.75 25.98
CA MET A 118 15.65 8.85 27.04
C MET A 118 17.08 8.69 26.48
N LEU A 119 17.29 7.74 25.58
CA LEU A 119 18.59 7.51 24.94
C LEU A 119 19.00 8.66 24.03
N GLN A 120 18.07 9.24 23.25
CA GLN A 120 18.36 10.39 22.41
C GLN A 120 18.68 11.65 23.24
N ALA A 121 18.02 11.83 24.39
CA ALA A 121 18.32 12.92 25.31
C ALA A 121 19.67 12.76 26.02
N LEU A 122 20.08 11.53 26.36
CA LEU A 122 21.33 11.25 27.08
C LEU A 122 22.56 11.13 26.16
N LEU A 123 22.40 10.62 24.94
CA LEU A 123 23.50 10.27 24.03
C LEU A 123 23.54 11.12 22.76
N GLY A 124 22.60 12.05 22.59
CA GLY A 124 22.56 13.01 21.49
C GLY A 124 22.45 12.35 20.11
N SER A 125 23.00 13.01 19.09
CA SER A 125 22.89 12.60 17.67
C SER A 125 23.65 11.33 17.31
N LYS A 126 24.50 10.80 18.19
CA LYS A 126 25.40 9.67 17.88
C LYS A 126 24.67 8.32 17.81
N HIS A 127 23.48 8.22 18.41
CA HIS A 127 22.65 7.01 18.41
C HIS A 127 21.23 7.31 17.90
N LYS A 128 21.11 7.73 16.63
CA LYS A 128 19.81 7.71 15.93
C LYS A 128 19.57 6.30 15.38
N VAL A 129 19.38 5.33 16.28
CA VAL A 129 18.93 3.99 15.90
C VAL A 129 17.42 4.06 15.76
N THR A 130 16.90 4.16 14.53
CA THR A 130 15.50 3.82 14.30
C THR A 130 15.36 2.34 14.62
N MET A 131 14.72 2.01 15.74
CA MET A 131 14.34 0.63 16.11
C MET A 131 13.23 0.10 15.18
N ASP A 132 13.29 0.40 13.88
CA ASP A 132 12.48 -0.25 12.88
C ASP A 132 12.93 -1.70 12.80
N LEU A 133 12.06 -2.63 13.20
CA LEU A 133 12.33 -4.07 13.14
C LEU A 133 12.75 -4.51 11.72
N ARG A 134 12.39 -3.73 10.70
CA ARG A 134 12.73 -3.93 9.28
C ARG A 134 14.15 -3.53 8.90
N SER A 135 14.77 -2.53 9.55
CA SER A 135 16.08 -2.01 9.16
C SER A 135 17.25 -2.85 9.70
N ASN A 136 17.03 -3.60 10.78
CA ASN A 136 18.02 -4.49 11.41
C ASN A 136 18.03 -5.92 10.82
N LEU A 137 17.11 -6.25 9.92
CA LEU A 137 17.15 -7.52 9.19
C LEU A 137 18.08 -7.37 7.98
N LYS A 138 19.13 -8.20 7.89
CA LYS A 138 20.01 -8.25 6.71
C LYS A 138 19.18 -8.45 5.44
N GLN A 139 19.02 -7.42 4.63
CA GLN A 139 18.63 -7.59 3.24
C GLN A 139 19.76 -8.34 2.53
N VAL A 140 19.49 -9.57 2.08
CA VAL A 140 20.38 -10.25 1.14
C VAL A 140 20.29 -9.49 -0.17
N LYS A 141 21.16 -8.50 -0.34
CA LYS A 141 21.43 -7.86 -1.61
C LYS A 141 21.89 -8.96 -2.57
N LYS A 142 21.02 -9.34 -3.51
CA LYS A 142 21.39 -10.07 -4.72
C LYS A 142 22.15 -9.11 -5.62
N GLU A 143 23.33 -8.68 -5.18
CA GLU A 143 24.25 -7.91 -5.99
C GLU A 143 25.21 -8.91 -6.63
N VAL A 144 25.02 -9.11 -7.94
CA VAL A 144 26.03 -9.64 -8.86
C VAL A 144 27.23 -8.71 -8.71
N LYS A 145 28.21 -9.10 -7.90
CA LYS A 145 29.47 -8.38 -7.78
C LYS A 145 30.53 -9.18 -8.52
N GLU A 146 30.87 -8.68 -9.71
CA GLU A 146 32.11 -8.99 -10.39
C GLU A 146 33.30 -8.90 -9.43
N GLU A 147 34.15 -9.92 -9.55
CA GLU A 147 35.58 -9.97 -9.24
C GLU A 147 36.07 -9.38 -7.91
N ALA A 148 36.44 -10.29 -7.01
CA ALA A 148 37.71 -10.21 -6.32
C ALA A 148 38.29 -11.63 -6.26
N ALA A 149 39.26 -11.87 -7.14
CA ALA A 149 40.08 -13.06 -7.18
C ALA A 149 40.86 -13.19 -5.87
N ASP A 150 40.41 -14.04 -4.95
CA ASP A 150 41.26 -14.59 -3.89
C ASP A 150 40.66 -15.87 -3.27
N ALA A 151 40.61 -16.93 -4.06
CA ALA A 151 40.49 -18.29 -3.53
C ALA A 151 41.57 -19.13 -4.19
N GLY A 152 42.72 -19.18 -3.52
CA GLY A 152 43.96 -19.83 -3.96
C GLY A 152 43.76 -21.26 -4.48
N ASP A 153 44.33 -21.48 -5.65
CA ASP A 153 44.49 -22.74 -6.35
C ASP A 153 45.32 -23.74 -5.52
N TRP A 154 44.65 -24.75 -4.93
CA TRP A 154 45.28 -25.76 -4.08
C TRP A 154 45.94 -26.93 -4.84
N ARG A 155 46.27 -26.79 -6.13
CA ARG A 155 46.92 -27.86 -6.88
C ARG A 155 48.06 -27.38 -7.79
N LYS A 156 49.28 -27.33 -7.24
CA LYS A 156 50.53 -27.52 -8.01
C LYS A 156 51.49 -28.40 -7.18
N ASN A 157 51.45 -29.71 -7.40
CA ASN A 157 52.36 -30.48 -8.26
C ASN A 157 53.76 -30.62 -7.62
N ILE A 158 53.91 -31.61 -6.73
CA ILE A 158 55.21 -32.09 -6.27
C ILE A 158 55.57 -33.29 -7.15
N GLU A 159 56.32 -33.02 -8.21
CA GLU A 159 57.28 -33.96 -8.76
C GLU A 159 58.60 -33.21 -8.88
N ASP A 160 59.61 -33.65 -8.12
CA ASP A 160 60.96 -33.74 -8.65
C ASP A 160 61.78 -34.73 -7.81
N LYS A 161 62.16 -35.82 -8.47
CA LYS A 161 63.07 -36.85 -7.95
C LYS A 161 64.49 -36.27 -7.86
N ALA A 162 65.14 -36.44 -6.72
CA ALA A 162 66.59 -36.27 -6.58
C ALA A 162 67.23 -37.51 -5.91
N ASP A 163 67.50 -38.48 -6.78
CA ASP A 163 68.62 -39.43 -6.87
C ASP A 163 69.30 -40.09 -5.62
N ARG A 164 69.30 -41.45 -5.67
CA ARG A 164 70.22 -42.51 -5.19
C ARG A 164 70.95 -42.43 -3.83
N LYS A 165 70.76 -43.48 -3.01
CA LYS A 165 71.87 -44.30 -2.43
C LYS A 165 71.42 -45.72 -2.01
N LYS A 166 72.29 -46.68 -2.33
CA LYS A 166 72.15 -48.16 -2.20
C LYS A 166 71.76 -48.62 -0.79
N MET A 167 70.89 -49.63 -0.71
CA MET A 167 70.87 -50.59 0.39
C MET A 167 71.27 -51.96 -0.18
N PHE A 168 72.38 -52.50 0.30
CA PHE A 168 72.64 -53.95 0.26
C PHE A 168 72.25 -54.48 1.63
N GLU A 169 71.39 -55.49 1.67
CA GLU A 169 71.14 -56.30 2.87
C GLU A 169 72.18 -57.43 2.95
N THR A 170 72.78 -57.59 4.14
CA THR A 170 73.40 -58.80 4.76
C THR A 170 74.18 -58.28 5.98
N SER A 171 73.98 -58.72 7.22
CA SER A 171 73.19 -59.79 7.85
C SER A 171 72.59 -59.29 9.17
#